data_AF-A0A954Z9S9-F1
#
_entry.id   AF-A0A954Z9S9-F1
#
_cell.length_a   1.000
_cell.length_b   1.000
_cell.length_c   1.000
_cell.angle_alpha   90.00
_cell.angle_beta   90.00
_cell.angle_gamma   90.00
#
_symmetry.space_group_name_H-M   'P 1'
#
loop_
_entity.id
_entity.type
_entity.pdbx_description
1 polymer ?
#
loop_
_entity_poly.entity_id
_entity_poly.type
_entity_poly.pdbx_seq_one_letter_code
_entity_poly.pdbx_strand_id
1 'polypeptide(L)'
;LAEQMAKSSGGTVAMVLEDAAAALGWVWFPNEDHIVIRTVQAQTANYMSRRVTVQYTNEPLADILLDLANRAETPINFEPGMMLKLPSETARHTSLALRNNSIRQGFELLSAHTGIRYSIQRGGINVSLSDVITRASGPTVPISLRSPYVGKITVPGPDKSYAFDILLREDDLPQDILDYRRQLIEEYIEKMRAELQSIESEG
;
A
#
# COMPACT_ATOMS: atom_id res chain seq x y z
N LEU A 1 -37.46 3.27 9.05
CA LEU A 1 -37.93 3.57 7.68
C LEU A 1 -39.29 4.29 7.70
N ALA A 2 -40.36 3.70 8.23
CA ALA A 2 -41.67 4.38 8.32
C ALA A 2 -41.65 5.70 9.12
N GLU A 3 -40.91 5.74 10.23
CA GLU A 3 -40.78 6.92 11.09
C GLU A 3 -39.95 8.06 10.47
N GLN A 4 -39.03 7.73 9.56
CA GLN A 4 -38.24 8.70 8.80
C GLN A 4 -39.06 9.25 7.62
N MET A 5 -39.85 8.40 6.96
CA MET A 5 -40.80 8.82 5.91
C MET A 5 -41.96 9.68 6.45
N ALA A 6 -42.34 9.51 7.72
CA ALA A 6 -43.34 10.36 8.37
C ALA A 6 -42.80 11.77 8.71
N LYS A 7 -41.48 11.94 8.88
CA LYS A 7 -40.84 13.25 9.11
C LYS A 7 -40.61 14.05 7.82
N SER A 8 -40.61 13.40 6.66
CA SER A 8 -40.37 14.01 5.34
C SER A 8 -41.66 14.38 4.60
N SER A 9 -42.81 14.46 5.28
CA SER A 9 -44.17 14.58 4.68
C SER A 9 -44.47 15.90 3.96
N GLY A 10 -43.45 16.70 3.62
CA GLY A 10 -43.54 17.90 2.78
C GLY A 10 -42.55 17.96 1.61
N GLY A 11 -41.72 16.92 1.40
CA GLY A 11 -40.72 16.87 0.33
C GLY A 11 -41.22 16.18 -0.94
N THR A 12 -40.59 16.48 -2.09
CA THR A 12 -40.84 15.75 -3.34
C THR A 12 -40.40 14.28 -3.19
N VAL A 13 -40.91 13.37 -4.05
CA VAL A 13 -40.48 11.95 -4.05
C VAL A 13 -38.95 11.80 -4.12
N ALA A 14 -38.29 12.72 -4.83
CA ALA A 14 -36.83 12.78 -4.90
C ALA A 14 -36.18 13.08 -3.53
N MET A 15 -36.75 13.98 -2.71
CA MET A 15 -36.25 14.26 -1.37
C MET A 15 -36.40 13.05 -0.44
N VAL A 16 -37.54 12.36 -0.49
CA VAL A 16 -37.75 11.15 0.31
C VAL A 16 -36.76 10.05 -0.07
N LEU A 17 -36.49 9.91 -1.38
CA LEU A 17 -35.50 8.94 -1.87
C LEU A 17 -34.08 9.33 -1.47
N GLU A 18 -33.74 10.61 -1.52
CA GLU A 18 -32.46 11.15 -1.05
C GLU A 18 -32.23 10.84 0.43
N ASP A 19 -33.19 11.19 1.30
CA ASP A 19 -33.10 10.96 2.74
C ASP A 19 -33.03 9.46 3.07
N ALA A 20 -33.84 8.63 2.39
CA ALA A 20 -33.83 7.18 2.59
C ALA A 20 -32.52 6.53 2.11
N ALA A 21 -31.99 6.95 0.97
CA ALA A 21 -30.72 6.46 0.44
C ALA A 21 -29.56 6.88 1.35
N ALA A 22 -29.51 8.15 1.75
CA ALA A 22 -28.49 8.68 2.65
C ALA A 22 -28.47 7.93 3.99
N ALA A 23 -29.63 7.64 4.58
CA ALA A 23 -29.74 6.87 5.83
C ALA A 23 -29.15 5.46 5.72
N LEU A 24 -29.16 4.87 4.53
CA LEU A 24 -28.58 3.55 4.24
C LEU A 24 -27.10 3.61 3.80
N GLY A 25 -26.54 4.81 3.63
CA GLY A 25 -25.22 5.02 3.04
C GLY A 25 -25.19 4.69 1.54
N TRP A 26 -26.31 4.93 0.86
CA TRP A 26 -26.49 4.75 -0.57
C TRP A 26 -26.61 6.11 -1.26
N VAL A 27 -26.35 6.10 -2.55
CA VAL A 27 -26.56 7.22 -3.46
C VAL A 27 -27.47 6.74 -4.57
N TRP A 28 -28.30 7.63 -5.08
CA TRP A 28 -29.12 7.37 -6.25
C TRP A 28 -28.95 8.48 -7.27
N PHE A 29 -29.14 8.15 -8.53
CA PHE A 29 -29.20 9.13 -9.61
C PHE A 29 -30.07 8.59 -10.75
N PRO A 30 -30.78 9.46 -11.49
CA PRO A 30 -31.47 9.06 -12.69
C PRO A 30 -30.44 8.72 -13.79
N ASN A 31 -30.68 7.64 -14.52
CA ASN A 31 -29.90 7.23 -15.67
C ASN A 31 -30.85 6.86 -16.81
N GLU A 32 -31.02 7.77 -17.76
CA GLU A 32 -31.95 7.64 -18.90
C GLU A 32 -33.37 7.25 -18.46
N ASP A 33 -33.74 5.98 -18.54
CA ASP A 33 -35.06 5.42 -18.27
C ASP A 33 -35.19 4.71 -16.90
N HIS A 34 -34.11 4.64 -16.12
CA HIS A 34 -34.10 3.96 -14.82
C HIS A 34 -33.39 4.75 -13.72
N ILE A 35 -33.63 4.36 -12.47
CA ILE A 35 -32.93 4.90 -11.31
C ILE A 35 -31.83 3.91 -10.93
N VAL A 36 -30.60 4.41 -10.81
CA VAL A 36 -29.47 3.63 -10.31
C VAL A 36 -29.31 3.93 -8.83
N ILE A 37 -29.33 2.89 -8.00
CA ILE A 37 -29.05 2.98 -6.55
C ILE A 37 -27.77 2.19 -6.28
N ARG A 38 -26.80 2.80 -5.61
CA ARG A 38 -25.51 2.19 -5.27
C ARG A 38 -25.12 2.53 -3.85
N THR A 39 -24.26 1.72 -3.25
CA THR A 39 -23.59 2.13 -2.01
C THR A 39 -22.63 3.28 -2.31
N VAL A 40 -22.42 4.19 -1.34
CA VAL A 40 -21.42 5.26 -1.46
C VAL A 40 -20.05 4.67 -1.78
N GLN A 41 -19.69 3.53 -1.17
CA GLN A 41 -18.41 2.87 -1.44
C GLN A 41 -18.28 2.37 -2.89
N ALA A 42 -19.36 1.81 -3.46
CA ALA A 42 -19.35 1.39 -4.86
C ALA A 42 -19.25 2.59 -5.81
N GLN A 43 -19.91 3.70 -5.47
CA GLN A 43 -19.80 4.94 -6.24
C GLN A 43 -18.37 5.50 -6.19
N THR A 44 -17.76 5.61 -5.02
CA THR A 44 -16.36 6.01 -4.86
C THR A 44 -15.42 5.07 -5.63
N ALA A 45 -15.63 3.76 -5.54
CA ALA A 45 -14.82 2.79 -6.28
C ALA A 45 -14.93 3.01 -7.80
N ASN A 46 -16.11 3.40 -8.31
CA ASN A 46 -16.32 3.76 -9.70
C ASN A 46 -15.55 5.05 -10.06
N TYR A 47 -15.62 6.10 -9.25
CA TYR A 47 -14.83 7.31 -9.51
C TYR A 47 -13.33 7.06 -9.50
N MET A 48 -12.83 6.21 -8.59
CA MET A 48 -11.43 5.82 -8.57
C MET A 48 -11.00 4.96 -9.77
N SER A 49 -11.95 4.38 -10.53
CA SER A 49 -11.66 3.62 -11.75
C SER A 49 -11.36 4.52 -12.96
N ARG A 50 -11.68 5.82 -12.88
CA ARG A 50 -11.40 6.80 -13.93
C ARG A 50 -9.92 6.83 -14.27
N ARG A 51 -9.64 6.92 -15.57
CA ARG A 51 -8.28 6.95 -16.12
C ARG A 51 -7.73 8.37 -16.08
N VAL A 52 -6.48 8.50 -15.65
CA VAL A 52 -5.76 9.77 -15.58
C VAL A 52 -4.36 9.64 -16.17
N THR A 53 -3.85 10.76 -16.69
CA THR A 53 -2.46 10.93 -17.10
C THR A 53 -1.91 12.12 -16.34
N VAL A 54 -1.01 11.87 -15.40
CA VAL A 54 -0.45 12.87 -14.48
C VAL A 54 1.00 12.52 -14.18
N GLN A 55 1.81 13.55 -13.89
CA GLN A 55 3.20 13.38 -13.50
C GLN A 55 3.50 14.34 -12.34
N TYR A 56 3.93 13.76 -11.22
CA TYR A 56 4.39 14.45 -10.04
C TYR A 56 5.89 14.23 -9.90
N THR A 57 6.64 15.31 -9.72
CA THR A 57 8.10 15.24 -9.61
C THR A 57 8.52 15.96 -8.35
N ASN A 58 9.07 15.21 -7.39
CA ASN A 58 9.57 15.75 -6.13
C ASN A 58 8.50 16.52 -5.31
N GLU A 59 7.27 16.03 -5.30
CA GLU A 59 6.13 16.66 -4.62
C GLU A 59 5.88 16.02 -3.25
N PRO A 60 5.33 16.75 -2.26
CA PRO A 60 4.90 16.18 -0.99
C PRO A 60 3.85 15.08 -1.18
N LEU A 61 3.98 13.96 -0.46
CA LEU A 61 3.06 12.83 -0.59
C LEU A 61 1.60 13.22 -0.32
N ALA A 62 1.38 14.11 0.65
CA ALA A 62 0.06 14.62 1.00
C ALA A 62 -0.62 15.31 -0.19
N ASP A 63 0.14 16.12 -0.94
CA ASP A 63 -0.37 16.90 -2.07
C ASP A 63 -0.71 15.99 -3.25
N ILE A 64 0.12 14.98 -3.52
CA ILE A 64 -0.16 13.96 -4.54
C ILE A 64 -1.46 13.20 -4.20
N LEU A 65 -1.60 12.73 -2.95
CA LEU A 65 -2.79 11.99 -2.51
C LEU A 65 -4.05 12.86 -2.58
N LEU A 66 -3.94 14.13 -2.20
CA LEU A 66 -5.05 15.09 -2.27
C LEU A 66 -5.44 15.40 -3.72
N ASP A 67 -4.49 15.61 -4.63
CA ASP A 67 -4.77 15.84 -6.05
C ASP A 67 -5.44 14.61 -6.68
N LEU A 68 -4.96 13.40 -6.38
CA LEU A 68 -5.59 12.17 -6.85
C LEU A 68 -7.02 12.01 -6.30
N ALA A 69 -7.27 12.34 -5.04
CA ALA A 69 -8.60 12.31 -4.43
C ALA A 69 -9.54 13.34 -5.07
N ASN A 70 -9.05 14.56 -5.33
CA ASN A 70 -9.80 15.62 -6.02
C ASN A 70 -10.18 15.20 -7.44
N ARG A 71 -9.28 14.54 -8.18
CA ARG A 71 -9.58 13.99 -9.52
C ARG A 71 -10.60 12.85 -9.47
N ALA A 72 -10.68 12.14 -8.36
CA ALA A 72 -11.72 11.14 -8.10
C ALA A 72 -12.99 11.76 -7.52
N GLU A 73 -13.06 13.08 -7.35
CA GLU A 73 -14.20 13.80 -6.77
C GLU A 73 -14.63 13.18 -5.43
N THR A 74 -13.66 12.69 -4.65
CA THR A 74 -13.91 11.94 -3.42
C THR A 74 -13.12 12.57 -2.27
N PRO A 75 -13.75 12.84 -1.12
CA PRO A 75 -13.03 13.34 0.05
C PRO A 75 -11.98 12.34 0.53
N ILE A 76 -10.87 12.87 1.02
CA ILE A 76 -9.76 12.10 1.59
C ILE A 76 -9.59 12.45 3.06
N ASN A 77 -9.39 11.44 3.88
CA ASN A 77 -9.15 11.54 5.31
C ASN A 77 -7.82 10.87 5.63
N PHE A 78 -6.95 11.58 6.34
CA PHE A 78 -5.66 11.07 6.78
C PHE A 78 -5.73 10.64 8.23
N GLU A 79 -5.13 9.50 8.57
CA GLU A 79 -4.90 9.12 9.96
C GLU A 79 -4.10 10.22 10.68
N PRO A 80 -4.54 10.71 11.85
CA PRO A 80 -3.83 11.73 12.60
C PRO A 80 -2.35 11.36 12.86
N GLY A 81 -1.44 12.26 12.51
CA GLY A 81 0.00 12.06 12.72
C GLY A 81 0.66 11.06 11.76
N MET A 82 -0.04 10.54 10.75
CA MET A 82 0.52 9.70 9.68
C MET A 82 1.80 10.27 9.10
N MET A 83 1.75 11.54 8.69
CA MET A 83 2.86 12.18 7.96
C MET A 83 4.10 12.36 8.85
N LEU A 84 3.92 12.40 10.16
CA LEU A 84 5.01 12.50 11.14
C LEU A 84 5.72 11.16 11.36
N LYS A 85 5.05 10.05 11.09
CA LYS A 85 5.56 8.68 11.26
C LYS A 85 6.22 8.14 9.98
N LEU A 86 6.01 8.79 8.84
CA LEU A 86 6.67 8.44 7.59
C LEU A 86 8.13 8.95 7.58
N PRO A 87 9.05 8.28 6.87
CA PRO A 87 10.38 8.83 6.61
C PRO A 87 10.27 10.23 5.98
N SER A 88 11.08 11.18 6.44
CA SER A 88 11.02 12.59 6.01
C SER A 88 11.17 12.76 4.50
N GLU A 89 12.04 11.96 3.89
CA GLU A 89 12.24 11.91 2.44
C GLU A 89 10.94 11.51 1.73
N THR A 90 10.31 10.41 2.14
CA THR A 90 9.04 9.95 1.55
C THR A 90 7.92 10.96 1.74
N ALA A 91 7.81 11.60 2.91
CA ALA A 91 6.77 12.56 3.19
C ALA A 91 6.88 13.84 2.34
N ARG A 92 8.11 14.31 2.07
CA ARG A 92 8.37 15.58 1.38
C ARG A 92 8.66 15.45 -0.11
N HIS A 93 9.21 14.32 -0.53
CA HIS A 93 9.81 14.12 -1.84
C HIS A 93 9.32 12.80 -2.44
N THR A 94 8.13 12.82 -3.03
CA THR A 94 7.57 11.68 -3.76
C THR A 94 7.43 12.02 -5.25
N SER A 95 7.74 11.05 -6.10
CA SER A 95 7.51 11.16 -7.55
C SER A 95 6.59 10.04 -8.01
N LEU A 96 5.66 10.36 -8.89
CA LEU A 96 4.69 9.41 -9.44
C LEU A 96 4.35 9.82 -10.87
N ALA A 97 4.47 8.88 -11.80
CA ALA A 97 4.06 9.08 -13.19
C ALA A 97 2.98 8.06 -13.55
N LEU A 98 1.82 8.56 -13.96
CA LEU A 98 0.68 7.76 -14.41
C LEU A 98 0.38 8.11 -15.86
N ARG A 99 0.25 7.10 -16.72
CA ARG A 99 -0.10 7.25 -18.13
C ARG A 99 -1.27 6.33 -18.43
N ASN A 100 -2.47 6.90 -18.54
CA ASN A 100 -3.70 6.14 -18.73
C ASN A 100 -3.92 5.06 -17.64
N ASN A 101 -3.52 5.37 -16.41
CA ASN A 101 -3.76 4.51 -15.24
C ASN A 101 -5.04 4.94 -14.53
N SER A 102 -5.69 4.00 -13.84
CA SER A 102 -6.79 4.38 -12.95
C SER A 102 -6.24 5.14 -11.73
N ILE A 103 -7.05 6.04 -11.15
CA ILE A 103 -6.69 6.72 -9.90
C ILE A 103 -6.41 5.69 -8.80
N ARG A 104 -7.21 4.61 -8.76
CA ARG A 104 -6.98 3.44 -7.88
C ARG A 104 -5.56 2.90 -7.99
N GLN A 105 -5.06 2.67 -9.20
CA GLN A 105 -3.69 2.22 -9.42
C GLN A 105 -2.66 3.23 -8.92
N GLY A 106 -2.94 4.53 -9.02
CA GLY A 106 -2.11 5.58 -8.41
C GLY A 106 -1.98 5.41 -6.89
N PHE A 107 -3.10 5.23 -6.19
CA PHE A 107 -3.11 4.95 -4.75
C PHE A 107 -2.40 3.63 -4.40
N GLU A 108 -2.57 2.58 -5.20
CA GLU A 108 -1.89 1.29 -5.01
C GLU A 108 -0.37 1.40 -5.16
N LEU A 109 0.11 2.12 -6.18
CA LEU A 109 1.54 2.37 -6.38
C LEU A 109 2.14 3.19 -5.23
N LEU A 110 1.46 4.25 -4.80
CA LEU A 110 1.88 5.03 -3.64
C LEU A 110 1.89 4.18 -2.37
N SER A 111 0.90 3.32 -2.17
CA SER A 111 0.84 2.39 -1.04
C SER A 111 2.03 1.43 -1.03
N ALA A 112 2.35 0.83 -2.18
CA ALA A 112 3.47 -0.09 -2.32
C ALA A 112 4.82 0.61 -2.07
N HIS A 113 4.99 1.85 -2.52
CA HIS A 113 6.26 2.57 -2.41
C HIS A 113 6.48 3.21 -1.04
N THR A 114 5.44 3.78 -0.45
CA THR A 114 5.54 4.59 0.79
C THR A 114 5.13 3.82 2.05
N GLY A 115 4.52 2.64 1.88
CA GLY A 115 4.01 1.82 2.96
C GLY A 115 2.77 2.39 3.65
N ILE A 116 2.07 3.33 3.02
CA ILE A 116 0.70 3.69 3.39
C ILE A 116 -0.29 2.59 2.95
N ARG A 117 -1.48 2.61 3.54
CA ARG A 117 -2.65 1.82 3.12
C ARG A 117 -3.82 2.75 2.94
N TYR A 118 -4.62 2.54 1.90
CA TYR A 118 -5.89 3.24 1.74
C TYR A 118 -7.07 2.26 1.84
N SER A 119 -8.23 2.78 2.27
CA SER A 119 -9.50 2.06 2.28
C SER A 119 -10.64 2.98 1.85
N ILE A 120 -11.61 2.44 1.12
CA ILE A 120 -12.81 3.17 0.74
C ILE A 120 -13.87 2.96 1.83
N GLN A 121 -14.31 4.04 2.46
CA GLN A 121 -15.34 4.03 3.49
C GLN A 121 -16.52 4.93 3.06
N ARG A 122 -17.59 4.95 3.86
CA ARG A 122 -18.76 5.80 3.58
C ARG A 122 -18.40 7.30 3.52
N GLY A 123 -17.40 7.74 4.29
CA GLY A 123 -16.94 9.13 4.31
C GLY A 123 -15.86 9.47 3.27
N GLY A 124 -15.56 8.57 2.32
CA GLY A 124 -14.52 8.75 1.31
C GLY A 124 -13.31 7.84 1.48
N ILE A 125 -12.16 8.30 1.02
CA ILE A 125 -10.90 7.57 1.05
C ILE A 125 -10.23 7.80 2.41
N ASN A 126 -9.99 6.75 3.17
CA ASN A 126 -9.19 6.83 4.39
C ASN A 126 -7.79 6.32 4.13
N VAL A 127 -6.77 7.11 4.44
CA VAL A 127 -5.36 6.76 4.32
C VAL A 127 -4.77 6.59 5.71
N SER A 128 -4.14 5.44 5.95
CA SER A 128 -3.49 5.04 7.19
C SER A 128 -2.09 4.48 6.91
N LEU A 129 -1.27 4.30 7.93
CA LEU A 129 -0.01 3.57 7.76
C LEU A 129 -0.30 2.08 7.64
N SER A 130 0.48 1.36 6.84
CA SER A 130 0.41 -0.10 6.86
C SER A 130 0.90 -0.63 8.21
N ASP A 131 0.36 -1.78 8.62
CA ASP A 131 0.72 -2.48 9.87
C ASP A 131 2.23 -2.78 9.98
N VAL A 132 2.93 -2.77 8.84
CA VAL A 132 4.38 -2.96 8.74
C VAL A 132 5.14 -1.74 9.29
N ILE A 133 4.61 -0.52 9.12
CA ILE A 133 5.22 0.72 9.62
C ILE A 133 4.79 1.00 11.07
N THR A 134 3.53 0.75 11.44
CA THR A 134 3.04 1.03 12.80
C THR A 134 3.72 0.18 13.87
N ARG A 135 4.20 -1.02 13.53
CA ARG A 135 5.03 -1.84 14.43
C ARG A 135 6.43 -1.27 14.67
N ALA A 136 6.89 -0.33 13.85
CA ALA A 136 8.19 0.33 14.01
C ALA A 136 8.16 1.52 15.00
N SER A 137 7.00 1.89 15.56
CA SER A 137 6.84 3.09 16.43
C SER A 137 6.45 2.78 17.89
N GLY A 138 6.60 1.54 18.35
CA GLY A 138 6.46 1.16 19.77
C GLY A 138 7.76 1.37 20.59
N PRO A 139 7.70 1.34 21.94
CA PRO A 139 8.89 1.43 22.78
C PRO A 139 9.89 0.34 22.37
N THR A 140 11.14 0.75 22.22
CA THR A 140 12.29 0.01 21.71
C THR A 140 12.33 -1.47 22.11
N VAL A 141 11.61 -2.31 21.36
CA VAL A 141 12.02 -3.69 21.15
C VAL A 141 13.08 -3.61 20.06
N PRO A 142 14.29 -4.17 20.25
CA PRO A 142 15.33 -4.08 19.25
C PRO A 142 14.75 -4.51 17.91
N ILE A 143 14.94 -3.63 16.94
CA ILE A 143 14.68 -3.86 15.52
C ILE A 143 15.23 -5.25 15.22
N SER A 144 14.35 -6.23 15.03
CA SER A 144 14.72 -7.32 14.14
C SER A 144 14.88 -6.63 12.81
N LEU A 145 16.15 -6.31 12.51
CA LEU A 145 16.61 -5.98 11.18
C LEU A 145 15.88 -6.95 10.27
N ARG A 146 15.12 -6.45 9.29
CA ARG A 146 14.52 -7.31 8.27
C ARG A 146 15.60 -8.31 7.88
N SER A 147 15.33 -9.58 8.12
CA SER A 147 16.34 -10.61 8.07
C SER A 147 17.14 -10.50 6.77
N PRO A 148 18.48 -10.49 6.85
CA PRO A 148 19.33 -10.23 5.71
C PRO A 148 19.00 -11.19 4.56
N TYR A 149 19.22 -10.73 3.33
CA TYR A 149 19.14 -11.62 2.19
C TYR A 149 20.27 -12.65 2.30
N VAL A 150 19.91 -13.93 2.36
CA VAL A 150 20.84 -15.04 2.57
C VAL A 150 21.08 -15.84 1.30
N GLY A 151 20.29 -15.61 0.26
CA GLY A 151 20.46 -16.31 -1.01
C GLY A 151 19.65 -15.74 -2.16
N LYS A 152 19.99 -16.21 -3.36
CA LYS A 152 19.26 -15.95 -4.59
C LYS A 152 19.07 -17.27 -5.33
N ILE A 153 17.83 -17.63 -5.62
CA ILE A 153 17.50 -18.74 -6.51
C ILE A 153 17.24 -18.15 -7.89
N THR A 154 18.04 -18.54 -8.87
CA THR A 154 17.81 -18.20 -10.27
C THR A 154 17.12 -19.38 -10.96
N VAL A 155 15.85 -19.21 -11.33
CA VAL A 155 15.08 -20.22 -12.06
C VAL A 155 15.14 -19.87 -13.55
N PRO A 156 15.79 -20.69 -14.40
CA PRO A 156 15.80 -20.45 -15.84
C PRO A 156 14.41 -20.71 -16.42
N GLY A 157 13.96 -19.84 -17.31
CA GLY A 157 12.74 -20.03 -18.08
C GLY A 157 12.85 -21.21 -19.07
N PRO A 158 11.72 -21.74 -19.56
CA PRO A 158 11.69 -22.94 -20.41
C PRO A 158 12.58 -22.82 -21.65
N ASP A 159 12.66 -21.62 -22.23
CA ASP A 159 13.44 -21.35 -23.45
C ASP A 159 14.82 -20.72 -23.15
N LYS A 160 15.24 -20.66 -21.88
CA LYS A 160 16.44 -19.94 -21.40
C LYS A 160 16.49 -18.45 -21.77
N SER A 161 15.39 -17.89 -22.29
CA SER A 161 15.30 -16.50 -22.77
C SER A 161 15.15 -15.50 -21.62
N TYR A 162 14.70 -15.95 -20.45
CA TYR A 162 14.63 -15.17 -19.23
C TYR A 162 14.89 -16.07 -18.02
N ALA A 163 15.29 -15.45 -16.90
CA ALA A 163 15.41 -16.13 -15.61
C ALA A 163 14.68 -15.33 -14.54
N PHE A 164 14.06 -16.02 -13.60
CA PHE A 164 13.47 -15.41 -12.41
C PHE A 164 14.47 -15.48 -11.27
N ASP A 165 14.80 -14.32 -10.70
CA ASP A 165 15.59 -14.23 -9.48
C ASP A 165 14.66 -14.11 -8.28
N ILE A 166 14.63 -15.16 -7.45
CA ILE A 166 13.92 -15.20 -6.19
C ILE A 166 14.95 -14.93 -5.08
N LEU A 167 14.79 -13.82 -4.37
CA LEU A 167 15.65 -13.45 -3.25
C LEU A 167 15.11 -14.08 -1.96
N LEU A 168 15.95 -14.89 -1.29
CA LEU A 168 15.62 -15.53 -0.02
C LEU A 168 16.14 -14.71 1.15
N ARG A 169 15.30 -14.52 2.16
CA ARG A 169 15.69 -13.92 3.44
C ARG A 169 15.90 -14.99 4.50
N GLU A 170 16.60 -14.63 5.56
CA GLU A 170 16.85 -15.56 6.68
C GLU A 170 15.54 -16.11 7.28
N ASP A 171 14.50 -15.28 7.36
CA ASP A 171 13.17 -15.68 7.88
C ASP A 171 12.39 -16.62 6.96
N ASP A 172 12.78 -16.72 5.69
CA ASP A 172 12.14 -17.63 4.72
C ASP A 172 12.70 -19.06 4.83
N LEU A 173 13.79 -19.24 5.59
CA LEU A 173 14.45 -20.54 5.77
C LEU A 173 13.93 -21.24 7.03
N PRO A 174 13.72 -22.57 6.97
CA PRO A 174 13.44 -23.33 8.18
C PRO A 174 14.68 -23.41 9.08
N GLN A 175 14.42 -23.59 10.39
CA GLN A 175 15.41 -23.43 11.46
C GLN A 175 16.62 -24.37 11.31
N ASP A 176 16.38 -25.60 10.83
CA ASP A 176 17.40 -26.60 10.56
C ASP A 176 18.40 -26.14 9.48
N ILE A 177 17.94 -25.46 8.44
CA ILE A 177 18.81 -24.88 7.40
C ILE A 177 19.63 -23.71 7.96
N LEU A 178 19.05 -22.90 8.84
CA LEU A 178 19.77 -21.80 9.50
C LEU A 178 20.91 -22.30 10.39
N ASP A 179 20.66 -23.38 11.15
CA ASP A 179 21.66 -24.00 12.00
C ASP A 179 22.79 -24.63 11.17
N TYR A 180 22.44 -25.36 10.10
CA TYR A 180 23.42 -25.92 9.16
C TYR A 180 24.27 -24.85 8.48
N ARG A 181 23.65 -23.73 8.06
CA ARG A 181 24.36 -22.58 7.48
C ARG A 181 25.36 -21.98 8.46
N ARG A 182 24.98 -21.81 9.73
CA ARG A 182 25.89 -21.28 10.77
C ARG A 182 27.11 -22.18 10.95
N GLN A 183 26.91 -23.50 10.99
CA GLN A 183 28.01 -24.46 11.07
C GLN A 183 28.96 -24.35 9.85
N LEU A 184 28.41 -24.30 8.64
CA LEU A 184 29.24 -24.17 7.43
C LEU A 184 30.06 -22.88 7.39
N ILE A 185 29.48 -21.76 7.83
CA ILE A 185 30.18 -20.47 7.89
C ILE A 185 31.38 -20.56 8.84
N GLU A 186 31.18 -21.19 10.00
CA GLU A 186 32.23 -21.34 11.02
C GLU A 186 33.39 -22.22 10.51
N GLU A 187 33.08 -23.38 9.93
CA GLU A 187 34.08 -24.26 9.30
C GLU A 187 34.88 -23.54 8.20
N TYR A 188 34.22 -22.71 7.39
CA TYR A 188 34.87 -21.96 6.33
C TYR A 188 35.77 -20.84 6.85
N ILE A 189 35.35 -20.14 7.92
CA ILE A 189 36.15 -19.09 8.56
C ILE A 189 37.42 -19.68 9.17
N GLU A 190 37.32 -20.83 9.85
CA GLU A 190 38.48 -21.51 10.40
C GLU A 190 39.46 -21.92 9.30
N LYS A 191 38.95 -22.49 8.20
CA LYS A 191 39.78 -22.85 7.05
C LYS A 191 40.50 -21.63 6.46
N MET A 192 39.80 -20.51 6.25
CA MET A 192 40.41 -19.28 5.74
C MET A 192 41.47 -18.70 6.69
N ARG A 193 41.26 -18.78 8.02
CA ARG A 193 42.27 -18.34 9.00
C ARG A 193 43.52 -19.19 8.95
N ALA A 194 43.38 -20.51 8.83
CA ALA A 194 44.53 -21.42 8.71
C ALA A 194 45.33 -21.14 7.43
N GLU A 195 44.66 -20.91 6.30
CA GLU A 195 45.30 -20.54 5.04
C GLU A 195 46.07 -19.21 5.15
N LEU A 196 45.48 -18.18 5.75
CA LEU A 196 46.14 -16.88 5.95
C LEU A 196 47.39 -16.97 6.85
N GLN A 197 47.34 -17.75 7.92
CA GLN A 197 48.50 -17.96 8.80
C GLN A 197 49.63 -18.72 8.12
N SER A 198 49.31 -19.67 7.23
CA SER A 198 50.33 -20.38 6.46
C SER A 198 51.08 -19.45 5.49
N ILE A 199 50.38 -18.46 4.91
CA ILE A 199 50.95 -17.48 3.99
C ILE A 199 51.88 -16.49 4.72
N GLU A 200 51.54 -16.05 5.93
CA GLU A 200 52.38 -15.14 6.72
C GLU A 200 53.66 -15.81 7.28
N SER A 201 53.69 -17.13 7.37
CA SER A 201 54.87 -17.88 7.86
C SER A 201 55.91 -18.21 6.78
N GLU A 202 55.64 -17.95 5.50
CA GLU A 202 56.54 -18.20 4.37
C GLU A 202 57.22 -16.95 3.78
N GLY A 203 56.93 -15.75 4.33
CA GLY A 203 57.54 -14.47 3.92
C GLY A 203 58.51 -13.89 4.94
#